data_AF-A0A4U3AGU9-F1
#
_entry.id   AF-A0A4U3AGU9-F1
#
_cell.length_a   1.000
_cell.length_b   1.000
_cell.length_c   1.000
_cell.angle_alpha   90.00
_cell.angle_beta   90.00
_cell.angle_gamma   90.00
#
_symmetry.space_group_name_H-M   'P 1'
#
loop_
_entity.id
_entity.type
_entity.pdbx_description
1 polymer ?
#
loop_
_entity_poly.entity_id
_entity_poly.type
_entity_poly.pdbx_seq_one_letter_code
_entity_poly.pdbx_strand_id
1 'polypeptide(L)'
;ESLPGYKKLEKPVSFEIKKGMTEVLSLKVENEQVDKGSVEITKVDKDSQKTLAGVVFEIQDEAGKVVTKVTTDKEGKAKVSDLSVGKY
;
A
#
# COMPACT_ATOMS: atom_id res chain seq x y z
N GLU A 1 -20.41 -0.90 -1.76
CA GLU A 1 -19.07 -0.97 -1.15
C GLU A 1 -18.02 -0.93 -2.26
N SER A 2 -16.76 -0.59 -1.97
CA SER A 2 -15.66 -0.74 -2.92
C SER A 2 -15.01 -2.11 -2.78
N LEU A 3 -14.32 -2.56 -3.83
CA LEU A 3 -13.47 -3.74 -3.76
C LEU A 3 -12.34 -3.49 -2.74
N PRO A 4 -11.93 -4.50 -1.94
CA PRO A 4 -10.77 -4.38 -1.07
C PRO A 4 -9.55 -3.87 -1.83
N GLY A 5 -8.88 -2.85 -1.30
CA GLY A 5 -7.72 -2.23 -1.94
C GLY A 5 -8.02 -1.09 -2.93
N TYR A 6 -9.29 -0.71 -3.11
CA TYR A 6 -9.69 0.43 -3.94
C TYR A 6 -10.46 1.49 -3.16
N LYS A 7 -10.18 2.76 -3.47
CA LYS A 7 -10.94 3.91 -2.95
C LYS A 7 -12.39 3.80 -3.42
N LYS A 8 -13.31 4.18 -2.55
CA LYS A 8 -14.73 4.23 -2.91
C LYS A 8 -14.95 5.29 -3.97
N LEU A 9 -15.63 4.94 -5.05
CA LEU A 9 -16.05 5.92 -6.04
C LEU A 9 -17.08 6.86 -5.40
N GLU A 10 -16.68 8.11 -5.13
CA GLU A 10 -17.52 9.07 -4.42
C GLU A 10 -18.53 9.76 -5.35
N LYS A 11 -18.19 9.91 -6.63
CA LYS A 11 -19.01 10.61 -7.62
C LYS A 11 -19.77 9.61 -8.49
N PRO A 12 -21.09 9.78 -8.67
CA PRO A 12 -21.88 8.91 -9.55
C PRO A 12 -21.46 9.09 -11.01
N VAL A 13 -21.55 8.00 -11.78
CA VAL A 13 -21.32 8.02 -13.23
C VAL A 13 -22.65 8.23 -13.93
N SER A 14 -22.84 9.39 -14.54
CA SER A 14 -24.06 9.73 -15.28
C SER A 14 -23.96 9.32 -16.74
N PHE A 15 -25.06 8.83 -17.30
CA PHE A 15 -25.21 8.59 -18.73
C PHE A 15 -26.65 8.89 -19.19
N GLU A 16 -26.83 9.07 -20.49
CA GLU A 16 -28.12 9.37 -21.11
C GLU A 16 -28.31 8.50 -22.35
N ILE A 17 -29.50 7.91 -22.50
CA ILE A 17 -29.91 7.20 -23.71
C ILE A 17 -30.90 8.08 -24.47
N LYS A 18 -30.62 8.34 -25.74
CA LYS A 18 -31.43 9.21 -26.58
C LYS A 18 -32.28 8.41 -27.56
N LYS A 19 -33.47 8.94 -27.89
CA LYS A 19 -34.35 8.35 -28.90
C LYS A 19 -33.60 8.21 -30.23
N GLY A 20 -33.59 7.01 -30.80
CA GLY A 20 -32.91 6.71 -32.05
C GLY A 20 -31.48 6.22 -31.92
N MET A 21 -30.94 6.03 -30.70
CA MET A 21 -29.68 5.31 -30.52
C MET A 21 -29.81 3.86 -30.98
N THR A 22 -28.98 3.46 -31.94
CA THR A 22 -28.87 2.09 -32.46
C THR A 22 -27.55 1.40 -32.07
N GLU A 23 -26.59 2.17 -31.56
CA GLU A 23 -25.29 1.68 -31.11
C GLU A 23 -25.26 1.45 -29.61
N VAL A 24 -24.45 0.47 -29.18
CA VAL A 24 -24.28 0.13 -27.76
C VAL A 24 -23.39 1.17 -27.09
N LEU A 25 -23.96 1.91 -26.15
CA LEU A 25 -23.19 2.80 -25.27
C LEU A 25 -22.28 1.97 -24.35
N SER A 26 -20.97 2.09 -24.52
CA SER A 26 -19.97 1.45 -23.66
C SER A 26 -19.35 2.49 -22.72
N LEU A 27 -19.37 2.19 -21.42
CA LEU A 27 -18.79 3.04 -20.38
C LEU A 27 -17.60 2.33 -19.73
N LYS A 28 -16.48 3.04 -19.59
CA LYS A 28 -15.32 2.61 -18.82
C LYS A 28 -15.27 3.42 -17.52
N VAL A 29 -15.31 2.74 -16.39
CA VAL A 29 -15.19 3.36 -15.06
C VAL A 29 -13.93 2.81 -14.41
N GLU A 30 -13.06 3.71 -13.95
CA GLU A 30 -11.80 3.36 -13.30
C GLU A 30 -11.90 3.65 -11.79
N ASN A 31 -11.41 2.72 -10.97
CA ASN A 31 -11.27 2.91 -9.53
C ASN A 31 -9.82 3.20 -9.19
N GLU A 32 -9.59 4.14 -8.27
CA GLU A 32 -8.27 4.42 -7.73
C GLU A 32 -7.90 3.38 -6.65
N GLN A 33 -6.65 2.91 -6.63
CA GLN A 33 -6.18 2.08 -5.52
C GLN A 33 -6.07 2.90 -4.24
N VAL A 34 -6.22 2.25 -3.08
CA VAL A 34 -5.90 2.89 -1.80
C VAL A 34 -4.42 3.28 -1.78
N ASP A 35 -4.12 4.40 -1.13
CA ASP A 35 -2.76 4.89 -1.02
C ASP A 35 -1.86 3.85 -0.35
N LYS A 36 -0.60 3.78 -0.79
CA LYS A 36 0.41 2.91 -0.19
C LYS A 36 1.49 3.74 0.48
N GLY A 37 2.04 3.20 1.56
CA GLY A 37 3.10 3.80 2.34
C GLY A 37 4.42 3.05 2.20
N SER A 38 5.47 3.64 2.78
CA SER A 38 6.77 3.01 2.95
C SER A 38 7.34 3.36 4.31
N VAL A 39 8.14 2.46 4.88
CA VAL A 39 8.83 2.64 6.15
C VAL A 39 10.32 2.41 5.94
N GLU A 40 11.14 3.30 6.50
CA GLU A 40 12.58 3.09 6.64
C GLU A 40 12.92 2.89 8.12
N ILE A 41 13.63 1.80 8.42
CA ILE A 41 14.10 1.45 9.76
C ILE A 41 15.60 1.70 9.78
N THR A 42 16.09 2.50 10.73
CA THR A 42 17.53 2.61 11.01
C THR A 42 17.83 1.93 12.34
N LYS A 43 18.63 0.87 12.30
CA LYS A 43 19.00 0.13 13.51
C LYS A 43 20.35 0.60 14.04
N VAL A 44 20.33 1.08 15.28
CA VAL A 44 21.53 1.49 16.02
C VAL A 44 21.76 0.62 17.25
N ASP A 45 23.02 0.56 17.67
CA ASP A 45 23.45 0.06 18.97
C ASP A 45 23.10 1.07 20.08
N LYS A 46 22.72 0.58 21.25
CA LYS A 46 22.20 1.44 22.33
C LYS A 46 23.25 2.36 22.92
N ASP A 47 24.46 1.84 23.14
CA ASP A 47 25.50 2.56 23.87
C ASP A 47 26.37 3.36 22.91
N SER A 48 26.82 2.74 21.82
CA SER A 48 27.76 3.36 20.88
C SER A 48 27.09 4.21 19.80
N GLN A 49 25.76 4.13 19.64
CA GLN A 49 24.99 4.76 18.56
C GLN A 49 25.44 4.37 17.14
N LYS A 50 26.29 3.35 17.00
CA LYS A 50 26.72 2.83 15.70
C LYS A 50 25.59 2.08 15.03
N THR A 51 25.51 2.21 13.70
CA THR A 51 24.53 1.48 12.90
C THR A 51 24.87 -0.01 12.81
N LEU A 52 23.84 -0.85 12.76
CA LEU A 52 23.99 -2.31 12.78
C LEU A 52 23.46 -2.93 11.49
N ALA A 53 24.37 -3.52 10.72
CA ALA A 53 24.06 -4.24 9.48
C ALA A 53 23.68 -5.71 9.75
N GLY A 54 22.88 -6.30 8.86
CA GLY A 54 22.53 -7.72 8.91
C GLY A 54 21.44 -8.09 9.91
N VAL A 55 20.75 -7.11 10.51
CA VAL A 55 19.65 -7.35 11.45
C VAL A 55 18.37 -7.60 10.68
N VAL A 56 17.70 -8.72 10.96
CA VAL A 56 16.44 -9.11 10.32
C VAL A 56 15.26 -8.60 11.14
N PHE A 57 14.33 -7.91 10.49
CA PHE A 57 13.03 -7.50 11.03
C PHE A 57 11.91 -8.27 10.33
N GLU A 58 10.97 -8.76 11.13
CA GLU A 58 9.66 -9.21 10.66
C GLU A 58 8.68 -8.04 10.77
N ILE A 59 8.02 -7.73 9.66
CA ILE A 59 6.88 -6.81 9.65
C ILE A 59 5.63 -7.66 9.76
N GLN A 60 4.87 -7.46 10.82
CA GLN A 60 3.62 -8.17 11.06
C GLN A 60 2.44 -7.23 10.79
N ASP A 61 1.24 -7.74 10.64
CA ASP A 61 0.02 -6.92 10.67
C ASP A 61 -0.56 -6.88 12.09
N GLU A 62 -1.65 -6.14 12.32
CA GLU A 62 -2.34 -6.06 13.63
C GLU A 62 -2.76 -7.45 14.18
N ALA A 63 -2.92 -8.46 13.32
CA ALA A 63 -3.25 -9.82 13.73
C ALA A 63 -2.00 -10.67 14.06
N GLY A 64 -0.79 -10.09 13.98
CA GLY A 64 0.48 -10.78 14.20
C GLY A 64 0.94 -11.64 13.01
N LYS A 65 0.29 -11.54 11.84
CA LYS A 65 0.70 -12.30 10.65
C LYS A 65 1.87 -11.59 10.00
N VAL A 66 2.94 -12.35 9.72
CA VAL A 66 4.11 -11.83 9.01
C VAL A 66 3.73 -11.44 7.57
N VAL A 67 3.89 -10.16 7.25
CA VAL A 67 3.66 -9.56 5.92
C VAL A 67 4.93 -9.65 5.08
N THR A 68 6.08 -9.34 5.68
CA THR A 68 7.38 -9.41 4.99
C THR A 68 8.55 -9.48 5.99
N LYS A 69 9.74 -9.77 5.48
CA LYS A 69 11.01 -9.72 6.22
C LYS A 69 11.99 -8.80 5.51
N VAL A 70 12.66 -7.94 6.28
CA VAL A 70 13.69 -7.05 5.76
C VAL A 70 14.96 -7.15 6.59
N THR A 71 16.10 -6.96 5.96
CA THR A 71 17.41 -7.02 6.62
C THR A 71 18.10 -5.68 6.49
N THR A 72 18.73 -5.20 7.56
CA THR A 72 19.48 -3.95 7.53
C THR A 72 20.72 -4.06 6.64
N ASP A 73 20.94 -3.04 5.83
CA ASP A 73 22.09 -2.90 4.94
C ASP A 73 23.36 -2.47 5.70
N LYS A 74 24.43 -2.16 4.96
CA LYS A 74 25.71 -1.72 5.53
C LYS A 74 25.62 -0.39 6.27
N GLU A 75 24.62 0.44 6.00
CA GLU A 75 24.34 1.68 6.74
C GLU A 75 23.43 1.44 7.95
N GLY A 76 23.04 0.18 8.20
CA GLY A 76 22.08 -0.20 9.23
C GLY A 76 20.64 0.16 8.90
N LYS A 77 20.31 0.41 7.63
CA LYS A 77 18.97 0.77 7.18
C LYS A 77 18.24 -0.40 6.54
N ALA A 78 16.93 -0.48 6.75
CA ALA A 78 16.05 -1.41 6.05
C ALA A 78 14.82 -0.66 5.54
N LYS A 79 14.43 -0.88 4.27
CA LYS A 79 13.26 -0.25 3.66
C LYS A 79 12.18 -1.27 3.37
N VAL A 80 10.94 -0.89 3.66
CA VAL A 80 9.74 -1.63 3.30
C VAL A 80 8.88 -0.68 2.47
N SER A 81 8.58 -1.06 1.22
CA SER A 81 7.72 -0.29 0.33
C SER A 81 6.37 -0.98 0.13
N ASP A 82 5.44 -0.29 -0.54
CA ASP A 82 4.17 -0.84 -1.00
C ASP A 82 3.26 -1.39 0.11
N LEU A 83 3.39 -0.85 1.32
CA LEU A 83 2.52 -1.19 2.45
C LEU A 83 1.13 -0.59 2.22
N SER A 84 0.09 -1.40 2.33
CA SER A 84 -1.29 -0.90 2.31
C SER A 84 -1.57 -0.06 3.56
N VAL A 85 -2.51 0.89 3.50
CA VAL A 85 -2.97 1.61 4.71
C VAL A 85 -3.44 0.60 5.75
N GLY A 86 -2.86 0.65 6.95
CA GLY A 86 -3.17 -0.27 8.01
C GLY A 86 -2.20 -0.16 9.18
N LYS A 87 -2.42 -0.99 10.19
CA LYS A 87 -1.53 -1.17 11.33
C LYS A 87 -0.69 -2.43 11.14
N TYR A 88 0.57 -2.31 11.55
CA TYR A 88 1.63 -3.31 11.43
C TYR A 88 2.44 -3.36 12.72
#